data_AF-A0A452I092-F1
#
_entry.id   AF-A0A452I092-F1
#
_cell.length_a   1.000
_cell.length_b   1.000
_cell.length_c   1.000
_cell.angle_alpha   90.00
_cell.angle_beta   90.00
_cell.angle_gamma   90.00
#
_symmetry.space_group_name_H-M   'P 1'
#
loop_
_entity.id
_entity.type
_entity.pdbx_description
1 polymer ?
#
loop_
_entity_poly.entity_id
_entity_poly.type
_entity_poly.pdbx_seq_one_letter_code
_entity_poly.pdbx_strand_id
1 'polypeptide(L)'
;GEAKAALPLAAGPEGGGPSLCRGGARSPRTSTELSAWVVKRQHRDPDTKEGSLQPEAVPVPAESPTDSSLHPAQLEMLKQFDLSWEYGPCTGITRLQRWERAESLGLSPPLVVRETLLEHEGDPSFMHCLWHDYPL
;
A
#
# COMPACT_ATOMS: atom_id res chain seq x y z
N GLY A 1 8.45 66.02 18.13
CA GLY A 1 7.14 65.51 18.57
C GLY A 1 6.88 64.24 17.79
N GLU A 2 6.28 63.18 18.30
CA GLU A 2 5.63 62.84 19.57
C GLU A 2 6.02 61.36 19.83
N ALA A 3 6.49 60.92 20.99
CA ALA A 3 5.83 60.72 22.29
C ALA A 3 4.73 59.61 22.33
N LYS A 4 5.12 58.48 22.98
CA LYS A 4 4.34 57.52 23.83
C LYS A 4 3.15 56.77 23.22
N ALA A 5 2.85 55.52 23.56
CA ALA A 5 2.92 54.79 24.84
C ALA A 5 3.24 53.28 24.60
N ALA A 6 4.02 52.54 25.40
CA ALA A 6 3.92 52.17 26.82
C ALA A 6 2.68 51.32 27.19
N LEU A 7 2.88 49.99 27.12
CA LEU A 7 2.34 48.82 27.86
C LEU A 7 1.12 48.98 28.81
N PRO A 8 0.31 47.91 28.99
CA PRO A 8 0.63 47.02 30.11
C PRO A 8 0.57 45.51 29.82
N LEU A 9 1.45 44.84 30.56
CA LEU A 9 1.49 43.45 31.00
C LEU A 9 0.14 43.02 31.62
N ALA A 10 -0.38 41.85 31.22
CA ALA A 10 -1.39 41.12 31.98
C ALA A 10 -0.94 39.66 32.12
N ALA A 11 -0.90 39.21 33.37
CA ALA A 11 -0.49 37.89 33.81
C ALA A 11 -1.69 37.11 34.38
N GLY A 12 -1.68 35.79 34.16
CA GLY A 12 -2.40 34.76 34.93
C GLY A 12 -3.81 34.36 34.47
N PRO A 13 -4.33 33.15 34.79
CA PRO A 13 -3.82 32.18 35.76
C PRO A 13 -3.57 30.73 35.25
N GLU A 14 -2.59 30.08 35.88
CA GLU A 14 -2.64 28.78 36.59
C GLU A 14 -3.64 27.70 36.13
N GLY A 15 -3.10 26.49 35.88
CA GLY A 15 -3.72 25.27 36.42
C GLY A 15 -4.49 24.35 35.45
N GLY A 16 -3.79 23.70 34.52
CA GLY A 16 -4.27 22.49 33.86
C GLY A 16 -3.49 21.26 34.33
N GLY A 17 -3.91 20.66 35.44
CA GLY A 17 -3.27 19.46 36.00
C GLY A 17 -3.32 18.25 35.06
N PRO A 18 -2.51 17.22 35.30
CA PRO A 18 -2.43 16.04 34.45
C PRO A 18 -3.77 15.29 34.47
N SER A 19 -4.38 15.16 33.28
CA SER A 19 -5.47 14.21 33.07
C SER A 19 -4.91 12.80 33.19
N LEU A 20 -4.95 12.24 34.39
CA LEU A 20 -4.74 10.82 34.63
C LEU A 20 -5.91 10.07 33.97
N CYS A 21 -5.71 9.61 32.73
CA CYS A 21 -6.60 8.65 32.11
C CYS A 21 -6.55 7.36 32.96
N ARG A 22 -7.53 7.19 33.86
CA ARG A 22 -7.73 5.95 34.60
C ARG A 22 -7.87 4.79 33.61
N GLY A 23 -7.05 3.78 33.81
CA GLY A 23 -6.98 2.58 32.98
C GLY A 23 -8.33 1.88 32.87
N GLY A 24 -8.79 1.73 31.64
CA GLY A 24 -9.67 0.63 31.27
C GLY A 24 -8.79 -0.60 31.03
N ALA A 25 -8.87 -1.58 31.94
CA ALA A 25 -8.34 -2.91 31.69
C ALA A 25 -9.01 -3.46 30.42
N ARG A 26 -8.30 -3.45 29.30
CA ARG A 26 -8.73 -4.19 28.12
C ARG A 26 -8.57 -5.66 28.48
N SER A 27 -9.68 -6.36 28.69
CA SER A 27 -9.68 -7.82 28.77
C SER A 27 -8.82 -8.41 27.66
N PRO A 28 -7.98 -9.43 27.93
CA PRO A 28 -7.37 -10.19 26.87
C PRO A 28 -8.51 -10.84 26.06
N ARG A 29 -8.71 -10.41 24.82
CA ARG A 29 -9.51 -11.19 23.87
C ARG A 29 -8.67 -12.42 23.58
N THR A 30 -8.93 -13.51 24.28
CA THR A 30 -8.47 -14.85 23.92
C THR A 30 -9.13 -15.18 22.58
N SER A 31 -8.46 -14.85 21.47
CA SER A 31 -8.86 -15.33 20.15
C SER A 31 -8.34 -16.74 20.01
N THR A 32 -9.08 -17.68 20.58
CA THR A 32 -8.93 -19.10 20.29
C THR A 32 -9.02 -19.29 18.78
N GLU A 33 -8.01 -19.99 18.26
CA GLU A 33 -8.00 -20.76 17.02
C GLU A 33 -8.91 -20.30 15.88
N LEU A 34 -8.29 -19.77 14.82
CA LEU A 34 -8.78 -20.00 13.46
C LEU A 34 -7.76 -20.90 12.76
N SER A 35 -7.95 -22.19 13.03
CA SER A 35 -7.77 -23.34 12.13
C SER A 35 -6.73 -23.18 11.02
N ALA A 36 -5.63 -23.90 11.21
CA ALA A 36 -4.68 -24.27 10.18
C ALA A 36 -5.41 -24.82 8.94
N TRP A 37 -5.21 -24.15 7.81
CA TRP A 37 -5.52 -24.66 6.48
C TRP A 37 -4.52 -25.79 6.15
N VAL A 38 -4.74 -26.96 6.75
CA VAL A 38 -4.18 -28.21 6.27
C VAL A 38 -4.85 -28.53 4.95
N VAL A 39 -4.18 -28.23 3.85
CA VAL A 39 -4.44 -28.90 2.57
C VAL A 39 -3.27 -29.83 2.30
N LYS A 40 -3.57 -31.12 2.44
CA LYS A 40 -2.67 -32.25 2.27
C LYS A 40 -2.22 -32.33 0.80
N ARG A 41 -0.90 -32.32 0.62
CA ARG A 41 -0.16 -32.55 -0.62
C ARG A 41 -0.57 -33.88 -1.27
N GLN A 42 -0.87 -33.88 -2.58
CA GLN A 42 -1.02 -35.09 -3.39
C GLN A 42 0.04 -35.07 -4.50
N HIS A 43 1.03 -35.94 -4.36
CA HIS A 43 2.00 -36.24 -5.41
C HIS A 43 1.51 -37.47 -6.18
N ARG A 44 1.40 -37.37 -7.51
CA ARG A 44 1.20 -38.51 -8.39
C ARG A 44 1.98 -38.30 -9.69
N ASP A 45 3.13 -38.97 -9.76
CA ASP A 45 3.94 -39.28 -10.96
C ASP A 45 3.26 -40.40 -11.81
N PRO A 46 3.81 -40.83 -12.97
CA PRO A 46 3.97 -40.15 -14.26
C PRO A 46 3.45 -41.03 -15.43
N ASP A 47 3.72 -40.60 -16.68
CA ASP A 47 3.71 -41.37 -17.94
C ASP A 47 2.43 -41.36 -18.80
N THR A 48 2.48 -40.69 -19.96
CA THR A 48 2.03 -41.22 -21.27
C THR A 48 2.58 -40.33 -22.41
N LYS A 49 3.66 -40.82 -23.02
CA LYS A 49 3.98 -40.96 -24.47
C LYS A 49 3.47 -39.94 -25.53
N GLU A 50 4.47 -39.39 -26.25
CA GLU A 50 4.58 -39.08 -27.70
C GLU A 50 3.61 -38.12 -28.39
N GLY A 51 4.18 -37.19 -29.18
CA GLY A 51 3.43 -36.33 -30.08
C GLY A 51 4.20 -35.10 -30.55
N SER A 52 5.18 -35.33 -31.43
CA SER A 52 5.74 -34.38 -32.41
C SER A 52 4.87 -33.15 -32.71
N LEU A 53 5.46 -31.95 -32.69
CA LEU A 53 5.65 -31.08 -33.86
C LEU A 53 6.19 -29.70 -33.44
N GLN A 54 7.21 -29.26 -34.16
CA GLN A 54 7.86 -27.95 -34.08
C GLN A 54 6.85 -26.80 -34.23
N PRO A 55 7.03 -25.67 -33.53
CA PRO A 55 6.64 -24.39 -34.07
C PRO A 55 7.86 -23.74 -34.72
N GLU A 56 7.76 -23.58 -36.05
CA GLU A 56 8.66 -22.78 -36.87
C GLU A 56 8.92 -21.41 -36.24
N ALA A 57 10.18 -20.99 -36.36
CA ALA A 57 10.64 -19.65 -36.05
C ALA A 57 9.89 -18.64 -36.92
N VAL A 58 8.93 -17.93 -36.32
CA VAL A 58 8.40 -16.70 -36.89
C VAL A 58 9.49 -15.64 -36.79
N PRO A 59 9.93 -15.01 -37.88
CA PRO A 59 10.88 -13.91 -37.81
C PRO A 59 10.21 -12.72 -37.12
N VAL A 60 10.68 -12.46 -35.90
CA VAL A 60 10.39 -11.24 -35.13
C VAL A 60 10.73 -10.02 -35.99
N PRO A 61 9.76 -9.12 -36.30
CA PRO A 61 10.12 -7.83 -36.85
C PRO A 61 10.84 -7.05 -35.74
N ALA A 62 12.00 -6.50 -36.09
CA ALA A 62 12.74 -5.61 -35.22
C ALA A 62 11.94 -4.32 -35.00
N GLU A 63 11.11 -4.31 -33.97
CA GLU A 63 10.52 -3.09 -33.41
C GLU A 63 11.34 -2.68 -32.18
N SER A 64 11.85 -1.46 -32.25
CA SER A 64 12.48 -0.76 -31.14
C SER A 64 11.64 -0.92 -29.85
N PRO A 65 12.23 -1.28 -28.69
CA PRO A 65 11.48 -1.43 -27.45
C PRO A 65 10.93 -0.07 -27.01
N THR A 66 9.72 0.24 -27.46
CA THR A 66 8.90 1.32 -26.94
C THR A 66 8.45 0.93 -25.54
N ASP A 67 8.70 1.86 -24.61
CA ASP A 67 8.32 1.96 -23.19
C ASP A 67 6.98 1.29 -22.76
N SER A 68 6.05 1.12 -23.71
CA SER A 68 4.73 0.47 -23.58
C SER A 68 4.73 -0.90 -22.90
N SER A 69 5.82 -1.67 -22.93
CA SER A 69 5.88 -3.00 -22.30
C SER A 69 6.12 -2.98 -20.78
N LEU A 70 6.57 -1.86 -20.20
CA LEU A 70 6.90 -1.80 -18.76
C LEU A 70 5.67 -1.49 -17.89
N HIS A 71 4.72 -0.72 -18.42
CA HIS A 71 3.45 -0.40 -17.77
C HIS A 71 2.69 -1.59 -17.17
N PRO A 72 2.50 -2.74 -17.86
CA PRO A 72 1.77 -3.87 -17.27
C PRO A 72 2.47 -4.46 -16.05
N ALA A 73 3.81 -4.49 -16.03
CA ALA A 73 4.56 -4.99 -14.88
C ALA A 73 4.49 -4.02 -13.68
N GLN A 74 4.58 -2.71 -13.94
CA GLN A 74 4.39 -1.68 -12.91
C GLN A 74 2.98 -1.75 -12.30
N LEU A 75 1.93 -1.87 -13.12
CA LEU A 75 0.56 -2.01 -12.64
C LEU A 75 0.37 -3.29 -11.82
N GLU A 76 0.96 -4.41 -12.22
CA GLU A 76 0.88 -5.65 -11.45
C GLU A 76 1.55 -5.53 -10.08
N MET A 77 2.71 -4.87 -10.02
CA MET A 77 3.37 -4.54 -8.76
C MET A 77 2.50 -3.64 -7.86
N LEU A 78 1.82 -2.64 -8.42
CA LEU A 78 0.89 -1.79 -7.68
C LEU A 78 -0.34 -2.55 -7.16
N LYS A 79 -0.86 -3.52 -7.93
CA LYS A 79 -1.92 -4.42 -7.43
C LYS A 79 -1.43 -5.29 -6.28
N GLN A 80 -0.19 -5.79 -6.36
CA GLN A 80 0.38 -6.57 -5.28
C GLN A 80 0.55 -5.75 -4.00
N PHE A 81 0.92 -4.47 -4.14
CA PHE A 81 0.91 -3.50 -3.05
C PHE A 81 -0.51 -3.30 -2.48
N ASP A 82 -1.54 -3.18 -3.32
CA ASP A 82 -2.92 -3.07 -2.87
C ASP A 82 -3.37 -4.26 -2.00
N LEU A 83 -2.93 -5.48 -2.36
CA LEU A 83 -3.25 -6.73 -1.67
C LEU A 83 -2.47 -6.95 -0.36
N SER A 84 -1.42 -6.17 -0.11
CA SER A 84 -0.56 -6.34 1.06
C SER A 84 -1.19 -5.77 2.33
N TRP A 85 -1.66 -6.63 3.24
CA TRP A 85 -2.35 -6.20 4.47
C TRP A 85 -1.44 -5.45 5.47
N GLU A 86 -0.13 -5.62 5.36
CA GLU A 86 0.86 -5.03 6.27
C GLU A 86 0.84 -3.49 6.27
N TYR A 87 0.53 -2.85 5.14
CA TYR A 87 0.50 -1.39 5.00
C TYR A 87 -0.88 -0.76 5.32
N GLY A 88 -1.80 -1.53 5.90
CA GLY A 88 -3.15 -1.09 6.25
C GLY A 88 -4.09 -1.01 5.05
N PRO A 89 -5.33 -0.50 5.21
CA PRO A 89 -6.33 -0.47 4.13
C PRO A 89 -6.00 0.55 3.04
N CYS A 90 -6.22 0.21 1.76
CA CYS A 90 -6.18 1.17 0.63
C CYS A 90 -7.52 1.79 0.25
N THR A 91 -8.62 1.26 0.75
CA THR A 91 -9.93 1.74 0.36
C THR A 91 -10.15 3.18 0.83
N GLY A 92 -10.74 4.01 -0.02
CA GLY A 92 -11.03 5.42 0.29
C GLY A 92 -9.83 6.38 0.27
N ILE A 93 -8.65 5.92 -0.17
CA ILE A 93 -7.44 6.75 -0.34
C ILE A 93 -6.71 6.40 -1.64
N THR A 94 -5.84 7.30 -2.12
CA THR A 94 -4.95 7.01 -3.25
C THR A 94 -3.82 6.06 -2.83
N ARG A 95 -3.20 5.38 -3.81
CA ARG A 95 -2.02 4.53 -3.56
C ARG A 95 -0.87 5.31 -2.93
N LEU A 96 -0.64 6.55 -3.37
CA LEU A 96 0.41 7.42 -2.83
C LEU A 96 0.14 7.77 -1.35
N GLN A 97 -1.09 8.14 -1.01
CA GLN A 97 -1.48 8.39 0.38
C GLN A 97 -1.34 7.15 1.28
N ARG A 98 -1.65 5.95 0.76
CA ARG A 98 -1.42 4.70 1.50
C ARG A 98 0.07 4.48 1.75
N TRP A 99 0.90 4.73 0.74
CA TRP A 99 2.35 4.60 0.85
C TRP A 99 2.92 5.55 1.91
N GLU A 100 2.57 6.84 1.86
CA GLU A 100 3.03 7.84 2.84
C GLU A 100 2.59 7.50 4.27
N ARG A 101 1.36 7.00 4.43
CA ARG A 101 0.87 6.53 5.72
C ARG A 101 1.72 5.36 6.24
N ALA A 102 2.00 4.37 5.40
CA ALA A 102 2.81 3.23 5.80
C ALA A 102 4.26 3.64 6.15
N GLU A 103 4.85 4.58 5.40
CA GLU A 103 6.16 5.16 5.73
C GLU A 103 6.13 5.88 7.08
N SER A 104 5.11 6.71 7.33
CA SER A 104 4.95 7.43 8.61
C SER A 104 4.80 6.51 9.82
N LEU A 105 4.27 5.29 9.60
CA LEU A 105 4.14 4.24 10.60
C LEU A 105 5.42 3.40 10.76
N GLY A 106 6.45 3.65 9.97
CA GLY A 106 7.71 2.89 9.98
C GLY A 106 7.59 1.48 9.39
N LEU A 107 6.56 1.21 8.58
CA LEU A 107 6.32 -0.10 7.96
C LEU A 107 7.21 -0.38 6.75
N SER A 108 8.05 0.59 6.37
CA SER A 108 9.04 0.46 5.28
C SER A 108 8.43 -0.02 3.96
N PRO A 109 7.40 0.65 3.42
CA PRO A 109 6.82 0.28 2.13
C PRO A 109 7.86 0.38 1.00
N PRO A 110 7.74 -0.40 -0.10
CA PRO A 110 8.76 -0.43 -1.15
C PRO A 110 8.92 0.92 -1.85
N LEU A 111 10.16 1.42 -1.98
CA LEU A 111 10.44 2.72 -2.63
C LEU A 111 10.01 2.77 -4.10
N VAL A 112 10.17 1.65 -4.82
CA VAL A 112 9.78 1.52 -6.24
C VAL A 112 8.30 1.84 -6.45
N VAL A 113 7.44 1.50 -5.47
CA VAL A 113 6.01 1.85 -5.52
C VAL A 113 5.85 3.36 -5.57
N ARG A 114 6.54 4.10 -4.69
CA ARG A 114 6.48 5.57 -4.67
C ARG A 114 7.03 6.18 -5.95
N GLU A 115 8.17 5.70 -6.43
CA GLU A 115 8.78 6.20 -7.68
C GLU A 115 7.83 6.02 -8.86
N THR A 116 7.27 4.83 -9.03
CA THR A 116 6.27 4.54 -10.08
C THR A 116 5.03 5.43 -9.95
N LEU A 117 4.56 5.70 -8.72
CA LEU A 117 3.41 6.58 -8.51
C LEU A 117 3.73 8.04 -8.88
N LEU A 118 4.94 8.51 -8.58
CA LEU A 118 5.38 9.87 -8.92
C LEU A 118 5.61 10.04 -10.43
N GLU A 119 6.09 9.00 -11.12
CA GLU A 119 6.27 8.99 -12.58
C GLU A 119 4.94 9.10 -13.33
N HIS A 120 3.87 8.51 -12.79
CA HIS A 120 2.54 8.45 -13.41
C HIS A 120 1.52 9.34 -12.68
N GLU A 121 1.95 10.48 -12.12
CA GLU A 121 1.05 11.43 -11.46
C GLU A 121 -0.06 11.87 -12.43
N GLY A 122 -1.31 11.65 -12.01
CA GLY A 122 -2.49 12.01 -12.79
C GLY A 122 -3.11 10.88 -13.62
N ASP A 123 -2.48 9.70 -13.73
CA ASP A 123 -3.13 8.52 -14.30
C ASP A 123 -3.99 7.80 -13.24
N PRO A 124 -5.33 7.75 -13.39
CA PRO A 124 -6.21 7.07 -12.45
C PRO A 124 -5.85 5.59 -12.22
N SER A 125 -5.33 4.91 -13.25
CA SER A 125 -4.96 3.48 -13.20
C SER A 125 -3.80 3.20 -12.24
N PHE A 126 -2.90 4.18 -12.10
CA PHE A 126 -1.77 4.14 -11.18
C PHE A 126 -2.16 4.69 -9.81
N MET A 127 -2.95 5.76 -9.76
CA MET A 127 -3.28 6.48 -8.54
C MET A 127 -4.29 5.78 -7.64
N HIS A 128 -5.23 5.03 -8.21
CA HIS A 128 -6.30 4.41 -7.45
C HIS A 128 -6.04 2.94 -7.12
N CYS A 129 -6.56 2.50 -5.97
CA CYS A 129 -6.47 1.10 -5.56
C CYS A 129 -7.41 0.19 -6.36
N LEU A 130 -7.14 -1.11 -6.33
CA LEU A 130 -7.94 -2.15 -7.00
C LEU A 130 -9.46 -2.05 -6.76
N TRP A 131 -9.88 -1.56 -5.58
CA TRP A 131 -11.29 -1.52 -5.17
C TRP A 131 -11.96 -0.16 -5.33
N HIS A 132 -11.36 0.79 -6.07
CA HIS A 132 -11.89 2.16 -6.15
C HIS A 132 -13.29 2.29 -6.78
N ASP A 133 -13.69 1.35 -7.63
CA ASP A 133 -15.00 1.35 -8.29
C ASP A 133 -16.12 0.76 -7.43
N TYR A 134 -15.76 0.13 -6.30
CA TYR A 134 -16.71 -0.49 -5.42
C TYR A 134 -17.18 0.52 -4.37
N PRO A 135 -18.49 0.85 -4.33
CA PRO A 135 -19.01 1.72 -3.29
C PRO A 135 -18.86 1.04 -1.92
N LEU A 136 -18.46 1.83 -0.92
CA LEU A 136 -18.19 1.41 0.46
C LEU A 136 -19.23 1.99 1.44
#